data_AF-A0A9P6EVQ6-F1
#
_entry.id   AF-A0A9P6EVQ6-F1
#
_cell.length_a   1.000
_cell.length_b   1.000
_cell.length_c   1.000
_cell.angle_alpha   90.00
_cell.angle_beta   90.00
_cell.angle_gamma   90.00
#
_symmetry.space_group_name_H-M   'P 1'
#
loop_
_entity.id
_entity.type
_entity.pdbx_description
1 polymer ?
#
loop_
_entity_poly.entity_id
_entity_poly.type
_entity_poly.pdbx_seq_one_letter_code
_entity_poly.pdbx_strand_id
1 'polypeptide(L)'
;GSAAVAISVLPIKKLDVDKTALFPLQTMKLDESTIAGNLAVLERITQVGLQLPKEWLANPKNTIVAGDHMTVSRLLTLKIHRIVDTDPYHSLAWVHPTLQLFHLSMNLCGTIFRTHYGSPEFPGTLASISIFLGRKRLSKDKQEFNAADELLRIVFDAMVQLLCESLRQGGTSDELDIPKFTETRMP
;
A
#
# COMPACT_ATOMS: atom_id res chain seq x y z
N GLY A 1 12.52 27.87 37.51
CA GLY A 1 12.83 28.32 36.14
C GLY A 1 13.02 27.10 35.28
N SER A 2 12.20 26.92 34.24
CA SER A 2 12.26 25.78 33.32
C SER A 2 13.34 26.01 32.28
N ALA A 3 14.33 25.12 32.20
CA ALA A 3 15.39 25.19 31.20
C ALA A 3 14.89 24.55 29.90
N ALA A 4 14.70 25.38 28.88
CA ALA A 4 14.37 24.90 27.53
C ALA A 4 15.57 24.14 26.95
N VAL A 5 15.34 22.88 26.58
CA VAL A 5 16.31 22.07 25.84
C VAL A 5 16.30 22.55 24.39
N ALA A 6 17.39 23.19 23.96
CA ALA A 6 17.58 23.59 22.58
C ALA A 6 17.82 22.35 21.71
N ILE A 7 16.87 22.01 20.84
CA ILE A 7 17.03 20.97 19.83
C ILE A 7 17.95 21.53 18.74
N SER A 8 19.17 20.99 18.64
CA SER A 8 20.11 21.31 17.58
C SER A 8 19.54 20.86 16.23
N VAL A 9 19.04 21.81 15.44
CA VAL A 9 18.58 21.56 14.07
C VAL A 9 19.79 21.13 13.24
N LEU A 10 19.80 19.89 12.76
CA LEU A 10 20.86 19.41 11.87
C LEU A 10 20.89 20.27 10.60
N PRO A 11 22.08 20.59 10.06
CA PRO A 11 22.20 21.40 8.86
C PRO A 11 21.48 20.71 7.68
N ILE A 12 20.51 21.41 7.08
CA ILE A 12 19.74 20.92 5.93
C ILE A 12 20.68 20.90 4.73
N LYS A 13 21.09 19.70 4.30
CA LYS A 13 21.85 19.51 3.07
C LYS A 13 20.90 19.68 1.88
N LYS A 14 20.98 20.83 1.21
CA LYS A 14 20.26 21.07 -0.03
C LYS A 14 20.82 20.13 -1.11
N LEU A 15 19.99 19.23 -1.62
CA LEU A 15 20.36 18.36 -2.75
C LEU A 15 20.41 19.21 -4.03
N ASP A 16 21.43 18.98 -4.85
CA ASP A 16 21.50 19.59 -6.17
C ASP A 16 20.37 19.03 -7.04
N VAL A 17 19.71 19.92 -7.79
CA VAL A 17 18.57 19.56 -8.63
C VAL A 17 19.10 19.05 -9.96
N ASP A 18 19.27 17.75 -10.05
CA ASP A 18 19.57 17.07 -11.31
C ASP A 18 18.29 16.71 -12.07
N LYS A 19 18.34 16.77 -13.40
CA LYS A 19 17.24 16.29 -14.24
C LYS A 19 17.19 14.77 -14.19
N THR A 20 16.04 14.22 -13.81
CA THR A 20 15.80 12.78 -13.86
C THR A 20 15.85 12.28 -15.30
N ALA A 21 16.79 11.37 -15.60
CA ALA A 21 16.79 10.62 -16.85
C ALA A 21 15.88 9.40 -16.72
N LEU A 22 14.97 9.22 -17.67
CA LEU A 22 14.05 8.08 -17.72
C LEU A 22 14.55 7.09 -18.77
N PHE A 23 14.75 5.84 -18.35
CA PHE A 23 15.13 4.73 -19.23
C PHE A 23 14.01 3.69 -19.21
N PRO A 24 12.90 3.92 -19.96
CA PRO A 24 11.79 2.98 -19.97
C PRO A 24 12.24 1.64 -20.56
N LEU A 25 11.76 0.55 -19.96
CA LEU A 25 11.94 -0.78 -20.53
C LEU A 25 11.18 -0.88 -21.86
N GLN A 26 11.75 -1.59 -22.82
CA GLN A 26 11.09 -1.84 -24.10
C GLN A 26 9.87 -2.73 -23.92
N THR A 27 8.83 -2.51 -24.73
CA THR A 27 7.66 -3.40 -24.78
C THR A 27 8.07 -4.80 -25.19
N MET A 28 7.52 -5.81 -24.51
CA MET A 28 7.82 -7.23 -24.75
C MET A 28 6.56 -7.94 -25.21
N LYS A 29 6.68 -8.85 -26.20
CA LYS A 29 5.59 -9.73 -26.62
C LYS A 29 5.62 -11.02 -25.79
N LEU A 30 5.44 -10.87 -24.47
CA LEU A 30 5.46 -11.98 -23.51
C LEU A 30 4.13 -12.01 -22.76
N ASP A 31 3.65 -13.21 -22.45
CA ASP A 31 2.38 -13.40 -21.76
C ASP A 31 2.58 -13.34 -20.23
N GLU A 32 2.49 -12.12 -19.69
CA GLU A 32 2.58 -11.82 -18.27
C GLU A 32 1.44 -12.41 -17.42
N SER A 33 0.42 -13.03 -18.02
CA SER A 33 -0.65 -13.70 -17.27
C SER A 33 -0.24 -15.09 -16.73
N THR A 34 0.85 -15.67 -17.27
CA THR A 34 1.31 -17.02 -16.93
C THR A 34 2.57 -17.01 -16.08
N ILE A 35 2.80 -18.10 -15.34
CA ILE A 35 4.03 -18.30 -14.55
C ILE A 35 5.25 -18.28 -15.49
N ALA A 36 5.22 -19.07 -16.57
CA ALA A 36 6.32 -19.15 -17.54
C ALA A 36 6.62 -17.80 -18.21
N GLY A 37 5.58 -17.02 -18.56
CA GLY A 37 5.78 -15.70 -19.13
C GLY A 37 6.37 -14.68 -18.15
N ASN A 38 6.00 -14.73 -16.86
CA ASN A 38 6.64 -13.89 -15.83
C ASN A 38 8.13 -14.21 -15.68
N LEU A 39 8.53 -15.49 -15.75
CA LEU A 39 9.95 -15.85 -15.79
C LEU A 39 10.65 -15.29 -17.03
N ALA A 40 10.05 -15.44 -18.20
CA ALA A 40 10.61 -14.93 -19.45
C ALA A 40 10.80 -13.41 -19.41
N VAL A 41 9.85 -12.68 -18.81
CA VAL A 41 9.97 -11.23 -18.59
C VAL A 41 11.13 -10.91 -17.66
N LEU A 42 11.24 -11.62 -16.53
CA LEU A 42 12.33 -11.42 -15.57
C LEU A 42 13.71 -11.65 -16.20
N GLU A 43 13.86 -12.72 -16.98
CA GLU A 43 15.11 -13.03 -17.69
C GLU A 43 15.39 -12.00 -18.79
N ARG A 44 14.37 -11.56 -19.53
CA ARG A 44 14.52 -10.54 -20.58
C ARG A 44 14.96 -9.20 -20.00
N ILE A 45 14.35 -8.76 -18.89
CA ILE A 45 14.72 -7.52 -18.21
C ILE A 45 16.14 -7.60 -17.70
N THR A 46 16.49 -8.67 -16.96
CA THR A 46 17.79 -8.75 -16.30
C THR A 46 18.94 -9.03 -17.27
N GLN A 47 18.78 -9.94 -18.23
CA GLN A 47 19.85 -10.34 -19.13
C GLN A 47 19.98 -9.44 -20.37
N VAL A 48 18.86 -8.98 -20.93
CA VAL A 48 18.88 -8.20 -22.19
C VAL A 48 18.71 -6.71 -21.92
N GLY A 49 17.76 -6.35 -21.07
CA GLY A 49 17.47 -4.95 -20.75
C GLY A 49 18.59 -4.30 -19.95
N LEU A 50 18.93 -4.89 -18.82
CA LEU A 50 19.90 -4.37 -17.86
C LEU A 50 21.29 -5.01 -17.96
N GLN A 51 21.40 -6.14 -18.66
CA GLN A 51 22.65 -6.89 -18.87
C GLN A 51 23.38 -7.19 -17.55
N LEU A 52 22.62 -7.55 -16.52
CA LEU A 52 23.14 -7.84 -15.20
C LEU A 52 23.88 -9.19 -15.20
N PRO A 53 25.11 -9.27 -14.67
CA PRO A 53 25.81 -10.53 -14.53
C PRO A 53 25.03 -11.51 -13.64
N LYS A 54 25.01 -12.79 -14.01
CA LYS A 54 24.32 -13.82 -13.22
C LYS A 54 24.93 -13.97 -11.84
N GLU A 55 26.22 -13.73 -11.69
CA GLU A 55 26.96 -13.76 -10.43
C GLU A 55 26.49 -12.63 -9.49
N TRP A 56 26.17 -11.46 -10.06
CA TRP A 56 25.60 -10.36 -9.29
C TRP A 56 24.19 -10.69 -8.82
N LEU A 57 23.39 -11.31 -9.71
CA LEU A 57 22.05 -11.76 -9.38
C LEU A 57 22.07 -12.91 -8.37
N ALA A 58 23.06 -13.81 -8.38
CA ALA A 58 23.11 -14.95 -7.46
C ALA A 58 23.14 -14.55 -5.97
N ASN A 59 23.45 -13.30 -5.63
CA ASN A 59 23.36 -12.80 -4.27
C ASN A 59 21.89 -12.50 -3.89
N PRO A 60 21.35 -13.16 -2.86
CA PRO A 60 19.97 -13.01 -2.47
C PRO A 60 19.58 -11.58 -2.10
N LYS A 61 20.50 -10.70 -1.68
CA LYS A 61 20.14 -9.36 -1.17
C LYS A 61 19.94 -8.30 -2.25
N ASN A 62 20.13 -8.65 -3.52
CA ASN A 62 20.42 -7.64 -4.54
C ASN A 62 19.20 -7.09 -5.28
N THR A 63 18.07 -7.83 -5.34
CA THR A 63 16.98 -7.42 -6.23
C THR A 63 15.60 -7.48 -5.59
N ILE A 64 15.00 -6.30 -5.43
CA ILE A 64 13.57 -6.16 -5.20
C ILE A 64 12.88 -6.15 -6.55
N VAL A 65 11.95 -7.08 -6.75
CA VAL A 65 11.10 -7.11 -7.95
C VAL A 65 9.70 -6.70 -7.52
N ALA A 66 9.37 -5.43 -7.78
CA ALA A 66 8.09 -4.85 -7.41
C ALA A 66 7.11 -4.86 -8.58
N GLY A 67 5.83 -5.09 -8.29
CA GLY A 67 4.78 -5.08 -9.31
C GLY A 67 3.39 -5.14 -8.71
N ASP A 68 2.42 -5.46 -9.57
CA ASP A 68 1.05 -5.72 -9.14
C ASP A 68 0.91 -7.06 -8.41
N HIS A 69 -0.28 -7.29 -7.85
CA HIS A 69 -0.55 -8.50 -7.06
C HIS A 69 -0.44 -9.78 -7.88
N MET A 70 -0.83 -9.75 -9.15
CA MET A 70 -0.79 -10.93 -10.00
C MET A 70 0.66 -11.29 -10.33
N THR A 71 1.48 -10.32 -10.74
CA THR A 71 2.93 -10.51 -10.97
C THR A 71 3.61 -11.08 -9.73
N VAL A 72 3.40 -10.47 -8.56
CA VAL A 72 4.01 -10.92 -7.30
C VAL A 72 3.57 -12.35 -6.96
N SER A 73 2.28 -12.67 -7.11
CA SER A 73 1.77 -14.03 -6.90
C SER A 73 2.46 -15.03 -7.83
N ARG A 74 2.62 -14.72 -9.13
CA ARG A 74 3.31 -15.60 -10.08
C ARG A 74 4.77 -15.80 -9.73
N LEU A 75 5.49 -14.75 -9.33
CA LEU A 75 6.89 -14.84 -8.92
C LEU A 75 7.05 -15.72 -7.66
N LEU A 76 6.16 -15.60 -6.68
CA LEU A 76 6.15 -16.46 -5.51
C LEU A 76 5.91 -17.93 -5.87
N THR A 77 4.93 -18.21 -6.75
CA THR A 77 4.70 -19.56 -7.26
C THR A 77 5.92 -20.10 -8.00
N LEU A 78 6.61 -19.26 -8.77
CA LEU A 78 7.83 -19.63 -9.49
C LEU A 78 8.96 -20.04 -8.54
N LYS A 79 9.17 -19.27 -7.47
CA LYS A 79 10.14 -19.60 -6.43
C LYS A 79 9.81 -20.93 -5.75
N ILE A 80 8.54 -21.22 -5.48
CA ILE A 80 8.11 -22.50 -4.91
C ILE A 80 8.45 -23.67 -5.86
N HIS A 81 8.18 -23.52 -7.16
CA HIS A 81 8.51 -24.56 -8.15
C HIS A 81 10.01 -24.82 -8.27
N ARG A 82 10.85 -23.80 -8.02
CA ARG A 82 12.30 -23.86 -8.18
C ARG A 82 13.07 -24.00 -6.87
N ILE A 83 12.38 -24.31 -5.77
CA ILE A 83 13.02 -24.45 -4.45
C ILE A 83 14.05 -25.59 -4.40
N VAL A 84 13.94 -26.56 -5.31
CA VAL A 84 14.85 -27.71 -5.43
C VAL A 84 16.10 -27.41 -6.25
N ASP A 85 16.16 -26.28 -6.95
CA ASP A 85 17.33 -25.89 -7.74
C ASP A 85 18.49 -25.54 -6.80
N THR A 86 19.66 -26.13 -7.05
CA THR A 86 20.85 -25.95 -6.20
C THR A 86 21.55 -24.61 -6.46
N ASP A 87 21.37 -24.04 -7.64
CA ASP A 87 21.96 -22.78 -8.03
C ASP A 87 21.09 -21.58 -7.57
N PRO A 88 21.66 -20.59 -6.83
CA PRO A 88 20.91 -19.42 -6.36
C PRO A 88 20.27 -18.59 -7.48
N TYR A 89 20.88 -18.55 -8.67
CA TYR A 89 20.31 -17.85 -9.81
C TYR A 89 19.09 -18.61 -10.36
N HIS A 90 19.20 -19.92 -10.60
CA HIS A 90 18.09 -20.73 -11.13
C HIS A 90 16.92 -20.86 -10.14
N SER A 91 17.20 -21.07 -8.85
CA SER A 91 16.20 -21.09 -7.75
C SER A 91 15.48 -19.76 -7.55
N LEU A 92 15.95 -18.68 -8.21
CA LEU A 92 15.44 -17.32 -8.06
C LEU A 92 15.53 -16.82 -6.62
N ALA A 93 16.50 -17.29 -5.84
CA ALA A 93 16.70 -16.87 -4.44
C ALA A 93 16.85 -15.34 -4.31
N TRP A 94 17.37 -14.71 -5.35
CA TRP A 94 17.63 -13.28 -5.49
C TRP A 94 16.44 -12.40 -5.82
N VAL A 95 15.32 -12.99 -6.25
CA VAL A 95 14.10 -12.26 -6.52
C VAL A 95 13.38 -12.04 -5.19
N HIS A 96 13.16 -10.79 -4.78
CA HIS A 96 12.27 -10.45 -3.66
C HIS A 96 10.97 -9.83 -4.19
N PRO A 97 9.94 -10.66 -4.43
CA PRO A 97 8.66 -10.18 -4.92
C PRO A 97 8.03 -9.24 -3.89
N THR A 98 7.80 -7.99 -4.27
CA THR A 98 7.22 -6.98 -3.37
C THR A 98 6.00 -6.35 -4.03
N LEU A 99 4.88 -6.29 -3.32
CA LEU A 99 3.73 -5.52 -3.78
C LEU A 99 4.10 -4.04 -3.84
N GLN A 100 3.95 -3.42 -5.01
CA GLN A 100 4.23 -2.00 -5.14
C GLN A 100 3.25 -1.18 -4.26
N LEU A 101 3.76 -0.13 -3.62
CA LEU A 101 3.03 0.67 -2.61
C LEU A 101 1.67 1.19 -3.10
N PHE A 102 1.57 1.51 -4.39
CA PHE A 102 0.30 1.92 -5.01
C PHE A 102 -0.75 0.81 -4.92
N HIS A 103 -0.41 -0.42 -5.30
CA HIS A 103 -1.31 -1.57 -5.19
C HIS A 103 -1.64 -1.92 -3.74
N LEU A 104 -0.68 -1.74 -2.81
CA LEU A 104 -0.96 -1.89 -1.39
C LEU A 104 -2.00 -0.88 -0.91
N SER A 105 -1.87 0.38 -1.34
CA SER A 105 -2.82 1.46 -1.04
C SER A 105 -4.21 1.17 -1.61
N MET A 106 -4.28 0.67 -2.85
CA MET A 106 -5.54 0.23 -3.47
C MET A 106 -6.20 -0.89 -2.66
N ASN A 107 -5.44 -1.91 -2.28
CA ASN A 107 -5.94 -3.03 -1.49
C ASN A 107 -6.41 -2.60 -0.09
N LEU A 108 -5.69 -1.67 0.54
CA LEU A 108 -6.08 -1.08 1.82
C LEU A 108 -7.40 -0.32 1.69
N CYS A 109 -7.53 0.57 0.71
CA CYS A 109 -8.77 1.29 0.44
C CYS A 109 -9.95 0.32 0.27
N GLY A 110 -9.77 -0.71 -0.58
CA GLY A 110 -10.83 -1.69 -0.81
C GLY A 110 -11.19 -2.49 0.43
N THR A 111 -10.22 -2.78 1.29
CA THR A 111 -10.46 -3.48 2.57
C THR A 111 -11.24 -2.60 3.53
N ILE A 112 -10.85 -1.33 3.69
CA ILE A 112 -11.57 -0.38 4.54
C ILE A 112 -13.02 -0.23 4.07
N PHE A 113 -13.24 -0.06 2.77
CA PHE A 113 -14.59 0.01 2.23
C PHE A 113 -15.37 -1.27 2.49
N ARG A 114 -14.85 -2.46 2.18
CA ARG A 114 -15.61 -3.71 2.41
C ARG A 114 -15.99 -3.92 3.87
N THR A 115 -15.10 -3.55 4.79
CA THR A 115 -15.31 -3.72 6.24
C THR A 115 -16.23 -2.65 6.83
N HIS A 116 -16.10 -1.40 6.40
CA HIS A 116 -16.75 -0.24 7.02
C HIS A 116 -17.80 0.45 6.14
N TYR A 117 -18.18 -0.15 4.99
CA TYR A 117 -19.19 0.45 4.10
C TYR A 117 -20.48 0.76 4.85
N GLY A 118 -20.98 -0.22 5.62
CA GLY A 118 -22.20 -0.11 6.42
C GLY A 118 -23.48 0.12 5.60
N SER A 119 -24.57 0.41 6.32
CA SER A 119 -25.84 0.83 5.74
C SER A 119 -25.93 2.36 5.72
N PRO A 120 -26.52 2.97 4.67
CA PRO A 120 -26.71 4.42 4.60
C PRO A 120 -27.63 4.97 5.70
N GLU A 121 -28.41 4.11 6.37
CA GLU A 121 -29.31 4.46 7.46
C GLU A 121 -28.57 4.84 8.75
N PHE A 122 -27.36 4.34 8.95
CA PHE A 122 -26.58 4.61 10.16
C PHE A 122 -25.60 5.76 9.91
N PRO A 123 -25.72 6.87 10.66
CA PRO A 123 -24.73 7.95 10.63
C PRO A 123 -23.34 7.42 10.98
N GLY A 124 -22.32 7.86 10.24
CA GLY A 124 -20.92 7.45 10.45
C GLY A 124 -20.46 6.26 9.63
N THR A 125 -21.35 5.58 8.90
CA THR A 125 -20.93 4.59 7.89
C THR A 125 -20.38 5.28 6.64
N LEU A 126 -19.47 4.62 5.91
CA LEU A 126 -18.98 5.17 4.65
C LEU A 126 -20.10 5.33 3.61
N ALA A 127 -21.13 4.48 3.64
CA ALA A 127 -22.31 4.61 2.79
C ALA A 127 -23.07 5.91 3.07
N SER A 128 -23.36 6.20 4.35
CA SER A 128 -24.08 7.41 4.75
C SER A 128 -23.28 8.67 4.39
N ILE A 129 -21.97 8.68 4.69
CA ILE A 129 -21.09 9.81 4.38
C ILE A 129 -20.93 10.01 2.87
N SER A 130 -20.79 8.93 2.10
CA SER A 130 -20.67 9.00 0.64
C SER A 130 -21.92 9.61 -0.01
N ILE A 131 -23.11 9.28 0.50
CA ILE A 131 -24.38 9.88 0.04
C ILE A 131 -24.44 11.36 0.44
N PHE A 132 -24.10 11.67 1.69
CA PHE A 132 -24.10 13.05 2.19
C PHE A 132 -23.18 13.97 1.37
N LEU A 133 -22.00 13.48 1.00
CA LEU A 133 -21.03 14.22 0.17
C LEU A 133 -21.30 14.11 -1.34
N GLY A 134 -22.41 13.49 -1.76
CA GLY A 134 -22.80 13.38 -3.18
C GLY A 134 -21.88 12.51 -4.04
N ARG A 135 -21.14 11.56 -3.45
CA ARG A 135 -20.16 10.73 -4.16
C ARG A 135 -20.83 9.49 -4.78
N LYS A 136 -21.03 9.50 -6.10
CA LYS A 136 -21.73 8.45 -6.87
C LYS A 136 -20.84 7.31 -7.40
N ARG A 137 -19.52 7.46 -7.36
CA ARG A 137 -18.54 6.51 -7.94
C ARG A 137 -18.04 5.46 -6.95
N LEU A 138 -18.63 5.41 -5.76
CA LEU A 138 -18.18 4.60 -4.64
C LEU A 138 -19.27 3.61 -4.25
N SER A 139 -18.92 2.33 -4.22
CA SER A 139 -19.75 1.29 -3.66
C SER A 139 -18.91 0.32 -2.84
N LYS A 140 -19.58 -0.59 -2.12
CA LYS A 140 -18.92 -1.62 -1.29
C LYS A 140 -17.92 -2.47 -2.08
N ASP A 141 -18.23 -2.81 -3.32
CA ASP A 141 -17.45 -3.77 -4.12
C ASP A 141 -16.71 -3.12 -5.29
N LYS A 142 -17.09 -1.90 -5.68
CA LYS A 142 -16.46 -1.15 -6.76
C LYS A 142 -16.09 0.23 -6.26
N GLN A 143 -14.81 0.41 -5.94
CA GLN A 143 -14.26 1.72 -5.69
C GLN A 143 -13.30 2.11 -6.80
N GLU A 144 -13.51 3.29 -7.37
CA GLU A 144 -12.45 3.97 -8.10
C GLU A 144 -11.43 4.47 -7.07
N PHE A 145 -10.15 4.11 -7.25
CA PHE A 145 -9.13 4.32 -6.23
C PHE A 145 -9.00 5.78 -5.80
N ASN A 146 -8.97 6.73 -6.73
CA ASN A 146 -8.75 8.13 -6.39
C ASN A 146 -9.95 8.69 -5.59
N ALA A 147 -11.17 8.39 -6.01
CA ALA A 147 -12.37 8.77 -5.26
C ALA A 147 -12.43 8.11 -3.88
N ALA A 148 -11.94 6.88 -3.74
CA ALA A 148 -11.91 6.14 -2.48
C ALA A 148 -10.89 6.74 -1.50
N ASP A 149 -9.66 6.95 -1.98
CA ASP A 149 -8.57 7.56 -1.21
C ASP A 149 -8.95 8.97 -0.75
N GLU A 150 -9.55 9.77 -1.62
CA GLU A 150 -10.05 11.11 -1.29
C GLU A 150 -11.11 11.05 -0.18
N LEU A 151 -12.13 10.19 -0.31
CA LEU A 151 -13.17 10.06 0.71
C LEU A 151 -12.58 9.62 2.05
N LEU A 152 -11.70 8.61 2.05
CA LEU A 152 -11.11 8.09 3.28
C LEU A 152 -10.26 9.13 4.00
N ARG A 153 -9.52 9.96 3.27
CA ARG A 153 -8.77 11.09 3.86
C ARG A 153 -9.71 12.10 4.51
N ILE A 154 -10.77 12.50 3.81
CA ILE A 154 -11.77 13.44 4.35
C ILE A 154 -12.40 12.89 5.63
N VAL A 155 -12.82 11.61 5.60
CA VAL A 155 -13.42 10.95 6.76
C VAL A 155 -12.45 10.88 7.92
N PHE A 156 -11.21 10.45 7.66
CA PHE A 156 -10.18 10.35 8.69
C PHE A 156 -9.86 11.73 9.32
N ASP A 157 -9.64 12.75 8.49
CA ASP A 157 -9.36 14.11 8.96
C ASP A 157 -10.50 14.66 9.81
N ALA A 158 -11.76 14.46 9.38
CA ALA A 158 -12.94 14.86 10.15
C ALA A 158 -13.02 14.13 11.50
N MET A 159 -12.74 12.82 11.53
CA MET A 159 -12.73 12.04 12.78
C MET A 159 -11.63 12.50 13.74
N VAL A 160 -10.43 12.80 13.23
CA VAL A 160 -9.33 13.32 14.04
C VAL A 160 -9.66 14.70 14.59
N GLN A 161 -10.24 15.60 13.78
CA GLN A 161 -10.66 16.92 14.22
C GLN A 161 -11.72 16.84 15.33
N LEU A 162 -12.75 16.00 15.14
CA LEU A 162 -13.79 15.80 16.15
C LEU A 162 -13.21 15.25 17.46
N LEU A 163 -12.26 14.32 17.39
CA LEU A 163 -11.56 13.79 18.56
C LEU A 163 -10.72 14.88 19.24
N CYS A 164 -10.00 15.70 18.49
CA CYS A 164 -9.24 16.80 19.06
C CYS A 164 -10.15 17.84 19.73
N GLU A 165 -11.31 18.15 19.15
CA GLU A 165 -12.29 19.06 19.74
C GLU A 165 -12.90 18.49 21.02
N SER A 166 -13.28 17.21 21.03
CA SER A 166 -13.83 16.56 22.23
C SER A 166 -12.82 16.52 23.37
N LEU A 167 -11.54 16.27 23.08
CA LEU A 167 -10.46 16.33 24.07
C LEU A 167 -10.22 17.75 24.60
N ARG A 168 -10.41 18.78 23.78
CA ARG A 168 -10.30 20.18 24.21
C ARG A 168 -11.46 20.62 25.07
N GLN A 169 -12.67 20.15 24.76
CA GLN A 169 -13.88 20.40 25.55
C GLN A 169 -13.88 19.62 26.87
N GLY A 170 -13.29 18.42 26.89
CA GLY A 170 -13.09 17.62 28.11
C GLY A 170 -12.06 18.21 29.10
N GLY A 171 -11.39 19.32 28.77
CA GLY A 171 -10.62 20.13 29.71
C GLY A 171 -11.47 21.05 30.59
N THR A 172 -12.78 21.12 30.34
CA THR A 172 -13.76 21.88 31.13
C THR A 172 -14.96 20.99 31.45
N SER A 173 -14.84 20.26 32.56
CA SER A 173 -15.90 19.62 33.35
C SER A 173 -16.70 18.46 32.70
N ASP A 174 -16.58 17.31 33.38
CA ASP A 174 -17.49 16.16 33.53
C ASP A 174 -18.05 15.41 32.30
N GLU A 175 -17.80 14.09 32.35
CA GLU A 175 -18.51 12.99 31.70
C GLU A 175 -18.49 12.94 30.16
N LEU A 176 -17.38 12.41 29.62
CA LEU A 176 -17.40 11.72 28.33
C LEU A 176 -18.27 10.47 28.50
N ASP A 177 -19.53 10.58 28.13
CA ASP A 177 -20.46 9.46 28.01
C ASP A 177 -20.06 8.61 26.78
N ILE A 178 -18.97 7.85 26.94
CA ILE A 178 -18.56 6.82 25.99
C ILE A 178 -19.65 5.76 26.06
N PRO A 179 -20.38 5.47 24.96
CA PRO A 179 -21.35 4.40 24.95
C PRO A 179 -20.61 3.12 25.34
N LYS A 180 -20.93 2.58 26.52
CA LYS A 180 -20.44 1.26 26.91
C LYS A 180 -20.94 0.31 25.84
N PHE A 181 -20.02 -0.28 25.07
CA PHE A 181 -20.34 -1.42 24.21
C PHE A 181 -20.90 -2.50 25.13
N THR A 182 -22.23 -2.56 25.22
CA THR A 182 -22.91 -3.64 25.92
C THR A 182 -22.59 -4.91 25.17
N GLU A 183 -21.90 -5.82 25.83
CA GLU A 183 -21.73 -7.20 25.39
C GLU A 183 -23.12 -7.81 25.15
N THR A 184 -23.59 -7.78 23.91
CA THR A 184 -24.65 -8.68 23.47
C THR A 184 -24.06 -10.09 23.49
N ARG A 185 -24.36 -10.82 24.57
CA ARG A 185 -24.36 -12.29 24.56
C ARG A 185 -25.20 -12.75 23.37
N MET A 186 -24.57 -13.46 22.44
CA MET A 186 -25.31 -14.23 21.44
C MET A 186 -25.93 -15.47 22.10
N PRO A 187 -27.13 -15.89 21.67
CA PRO A 187 -27.70 -17.19 22.02
C PRO A 187 -26.88 -18.35 21.43
#